data_AF-A7HH88-F1
#
_entry.id   AF-A7HH88-F1
#
_cell.length_a   1.000
_cell.length_b   1.000
_cell.length_c   1.000
_cell.angle_alpha   90.00
_cell.angle_beta   90.00
_cell.angle_gamma   90.00
#
_symmetry.space_group_name_H-M   'P 1'
#
loop_
_entity.id
_entity.type
_entity.pdbx_description
1 polymer ?
#
loop_
_entity_poly.entity_id
_entity_poly.type
_entity_poly.pdbx_seq_one_letter_code
_entity_poly.pdbx_strand_id
1 'polypeptide(L)'
;MTLTVRLGAALLVLVTLACRRPEGPADRYRVFAAAARAGDADTVWSMLSERSRELLDERAKEVAARAAPGVLPASGRELVLGDLAPRAERIASATVLRESRDAAVVAVQLEGERAPREVTMVREDGRWRVVLPGAERSGGR
;
A
#
# COMPACT_ATOMS: atom_id res chain seq x y z
N MET A 1 -16.95 -62.07 -23.61
CA MET A 1 -15.84 -61.55 -24.45
C MET A 1 -16.51 -60.66 -25.49
N THR A 2 -16.36 -59.33 -25.56
CA THR A 2 -15.21 -58.45 -25.31
C THR A 2 -15.74 -57.03 -25.02
N LEU A 3 -15.13 -56.39 -24.01
CA LEU A 3 -15.35 -55.01 -23.57
C LEU A 3 -14.87 -54.02 -24.65
N THR A 4 -15.56 -52.91 -24.90
CA THR A 4 -14.95 -51.74 -25.57
C THR A 4 -15.56 -50.44 -25.04
N VAL A 5 -15.03 -50.01 -23.90
CA VAL A 5 -15.30 -48.70 -23.30
C VAL A 5 -14.62 -47.65 -24.17
N ARG A 6 -15.40 -46.84 -24.88
CA ARG A 6 -14.88 -45.64 -25.55
C ARG A 6 -14.78 -44.52 -24.50
N LEU A 7 -13.59 -44.38 -23.93
CA LEU A 7 -13.17 -43.20 -23.17
C LEU A 7 -13.27 -41.96 -24.07
N GLY A 8 -14.40 -41.29 -24.05
CA GLY A 8 -14.55 -39.92 -24.56
C GLY A 8 -14.01 -38.96 -23.51
N ALA A 9 -12.82 -38.41 -23.76
CA ALA A 9 -12.18 -37.43 -22.90
C ALA A 9 -13.05 -36.18 -22.75
N ALA A 10 -13.79 -36.09 -21.65
CA ALA A 10 -14.42 -34.85 -21.21
C ALA A 10 -13.34 -33.97 -20.58
N LEU A 11 -12.77 -33.07 -21.38
CA LEU A 11 -11.88 -32.00 -20.96
C LEU A 11 -12.68 -31.02 -20.08
N LEU A 12 -12.72 -31.29 -18.77
CA LEU A 12 -13.34 -30.41 -17.79
C LEU A 12 -12.46 -29.16 -17.64
N VAL A 13 -12.85 -28.08 -18.33
CA VAL A 13 -12.29 -26.74 -18.15
C VAL A 13 -12.65 -26.28 -16.74
N LEU A 14 -11.73 -26.49 -15.78
CA LEU A 14 -11.76 -25.82 -14.48
C LEU A 14 -11.49 -24.33 -14.72
N VAL A 15 -12.55 -23.56 -14.97
CA VAL A 15 -12.51 -22.10 -14.83
C VAL A 15 -12.40 -21.84 -13.34
N THR A 16 -11.18 -21.73 -12.84
CA THR A 16 -10.93 -21.12 -11.54
C THR A 16 -11.26 -19.64 -11.68
N LEU A 17 -12.54 -19.30 -11.50
CA LEU A 17 -12.89 -18.01 -10.93
C LEU A 17 -12.21 -17.98 -9.57
N ALA A 18 -10.95 -17.53 -9.56
CA ALA A 18 -10.35 -16.99 -8.37
C ALA A 18 -11.31 -15.88 -7.95
N CYS A 19 -12.17 -16.18 -7.00
CA CYS A 19 -12.82 -15.19 -6.15
C CYS A 19 -11.68 -14.36 -5.58
N ARG A 20 -11.24 -13.33 -6.31
CA ARG A 20 -10.40 -12.27 -5.79
C ARG A 20 -11.29 -11.60 -4.76
N ARG A 21 -11.24 -12.12 -3.52
CA ARG A 21 -11.76 -11.44 -2.35
C ARG A 21 -11.24 -10.01 -2.46
N PRO A 22 -12.12 -8.99 -2.44
CA PRO A 22 -11.65 -7.61 -2.51
C PRO A 22 -10.56 -7.45 -1.45
N GLU A 23 -9.37 -7.01 -1.85
CA GLU A 23 -8.24 -6.84 -0.93
C GLU A 23 -8.71 -5.92 0.20
N GLY A 24 -8.82 -6.47 1.41
CA GLY A 24 -9.20 -5.68 2.59
C GLY A 24 -8.11 -4.65 2.91
N PRO A 25 -8.43 -3.62 3.71
CA PRO A 25 -7.45 -2.57 4.02
C PRO A 25 -6.19 -3.14 4.69
N ALA A 26 -6.33 -4.12 5.58
CA ALA A 26 -5.18 -4.80 6.19
C ALA A 26 -4.30 -5.53 5.15
N ASP A 27 -4.89 -6.29 4.22
CA ASP A 27 -4.14 -6.99 3.18
C ASP A 27 -3.39 -6.00 2.27
N ARG A 28 -4.08 -4.93 1.88
CA ARG A 28 -3.49 -3.86 1.08
C ARG A 28 -2.32 -3.19 1.80
N TYR A 29 -2.44 -2.94 3.10
CA TYR A 29 -1.35 -2.38 3.88
C TYR A 29 -0.13 -3.31 3.93
N ARG A 30 -0.33 -4.63 4.03
CA ARG A 30 0.81 -5.58 3.99
C ARG A 30 1.56 -5.52 2.66
N VAL A 31 0.85 -5.38 1.54
CA VAL A 31 1.47 -5.18 0.21
C VAL A 31 2.27 -3.88 0.18
N PHE A 32 1.74 -2.79 0.74
CA PHE A 32 2.45 -1.52 0.84
C PHE A 32 3.74 -1.65 1.66
N ALA A 33 3.67 -2.29 2.84
CA ALA A 33 4.82 -2.50 3.71
C ALA A 33 5.89 -3.37 3.03
N ALA A 34 5.48 -4.40 2.29
CA ALA A 34 6.39 -5.24 1.51
C ALA A 34 7.09 -4.44 0.39
N ALA A 35 6.35 -3.63 -0.37
CA ALA A 35 6.92 -2.78 -1.42
C ALA A 35 7.91 -1.74 -0.84
N ALA A 36 7.55 -1.12 0.28
CA ALA A 36 8.43 -0.17 0.97
C ALA A 36 9.73 -0.85 1.42
N ARG A 37 9.65 -2.06 1.97
CA ARG A 37 10.84 -2.85 2.34
C ARG A 37 11.69 -3.28 1.15
N ALA A 38 11.08 -3.53 0.01
CA ALA A 38 11.78 -3.87 -1.22
C ALA A 38 12.42 -2.64 -1.89
N GLY A 39 12.17 -1.43 -1.39
CA GLY A 39 12.59 -0.19 -2.05
C GLY A 39 11.85 0.08 -3.35
N ASP A 40 10.70 -0.57 -3.59
CA ASP A 40 9.88 -0.38 -4.77
C ASP A 40 9.05 0.90 -4.64
N ALA A 41 9.68 2.03 -4.92
CA ALA A 41 9.04 3.33 -4.75
C ALA A 41 7.91 3.58 -5.74
N ASP A 42 7.91 2.98 -6.93
CA ASP A 42 6.80 3.14 -7.87
C ASP A 42 5.54 2.47 -7.31
N THR A 43 5.67 1.27 -6.77
CA THR A 43 4.57 0.59 -6.09
C THR A 43 4.13 1.37 -4.85
N VAL A 44 5.06 1.78 -3.98
CA VAL A 44 4.76 2.57 -2.78
C VAL A 44 4.03 3.86 -3.14
N TRP A 45 4.57 4.63 -4.08
CA TRP A 45 3.98 5.89 -4.56
C TRP A 45 2.57 5.67 -5.08
N SER A 46 2.35 4.62 -5.87
CA SER A 46 1.02 4.29 -6.38
C SER A 46 0.02 3.99 -5.26
N MET A 47 0.47 3.44 -4.13
CA MET A 47 -0.39 3.01 -3.02
C MET A 47 -0.69 4.13 -2.01
N LEU A 48 -0.05 5.28 -2.12
CA LEU A 48 -0.36 6.46 -1.32
C LEU A 48 -1.66 7.12 -1.80
N SER A 49 -2.38 7.74 -0.87
CA SER A 49 -3.53 8.59 -1.23
C SER A 49 -3.07 9.76 -2.08
N GLU A 50 -3.97 10.30 -2.90
CA GLU A 50 -3.68 11.52 -3.69
C GLU A 50 -3.10 12.63 -2.81
N ARG A 51 -3.75 12.89 -1.68
CA ARG A 51 -3.29 13.91 -0.73
C ARG A 51 -1.94 13.61 -0.08
N SER A 52 -1.62 12.34 0.13
CA SER A 52 -0.29 11.97 0.65
C SER A 52 0.79 12.20 -0.40
N ARG A 53 0.48 11.99 -1.68
CA ARG A 53 1.38 12.31 -2.79
C ARG A 53 1.60 13.81 -2.90
N GLU A 54 0.53 14.60 -2.83
CA GLU A 54 0.61 16.08 -2.82
C GLU A 54 1.48 16.60 -1.67
N LEU A 55 1.25 16.10 -0.43
CA LEU A 55 2.06 16.46 0.73
C LEU A 55 3.55 16.17 0.53
N LEU A 56 3.88 15.04 -0.09
CA LEU A 56 5.27 14.69 -0.40
C LEU A 56 5.85 15.59 -1.50
N ASP A 57 5.06 15.94 -2.52
CA ASP A 57 5.49 16.88 -3.56
C ASP A 57 5.74 18.29 -3.01
N GLU A 58 4.91 18.75 -2.07
CA GLU A 58 5.12 20.00 -1.33
C GLU A 58 6.41 19.96 -0.53
N ARG A 59 6.65 18.88 0.23
CA ARG A 59 7.90 18.68 0.98
C ARG A 59 9.13 18.66 0.07
N ALA A 60 9.03 18.03 -1.10
CA ALA A 60 10.14 18.01 -2.07
C ALA A 60 10.50 19.42 -2.53
N LYS A 61 9.50 20.26 -2.82
CA LYS A 61 9.71 21.68 -3.17
C LYS A 61 10.35 22.46 -2.02
N GLU A 62 9.91 22.24 -0.79
CA GLU A 62 10.49 22.90 0.39
C GLU A 62 11.95 22.51 0.62
N VAL A 63 12.29 21.23 0.47
CA VAL A 63 13.67 20.74 0.56
C VAL A 63 14.51 21.36 -0.57
N ALA A 64 14.01 21.35 -1.80
CA ALA A 64 14.68 21.94 -2.95
C ALA A 64 14.94 23.45 -2.77
N ALA A 65 14.01 24.18 -2.16
CA ALA A 65 14.16 25.62 -1.90
C ALA A 65 15.22 25.95 -0.84
N ARG A 66 15.57 25.02 0.04
CA ARG A 66 16.48 25.24 1.18
C ARG A 66 17.88 24.66 0.97
N ALA A 67 18.08 23.80 -0.03
CA ALA A 67 19.31 23.05 -0.18
C ALA A 67 20.34 23.75 -1.10
N ALA A 68 21.63 23.50 -0.82
CA ALA A 68 22.74 23.96 -1.65
C ALA A 68 22.77 23.20 -3.00
N PRO A 69 23.39 23.77 -4.06
CA PRO A 69 23.45 23.11 -5.37
C PRO A 69 24.17 21.76 -5.26
N GLY A 70 23.54 20.65 -5.64
CA GLY A 70 24.24 19.36 -5.76
C GLY A 70 23.38 18.11 -5.76
N VAL A 71 22.35 18.01 -4.91
CA VAL A 71 21.40 16.87 -4.89
C VAL A 71 20.07 17.35 -4.33
N LEU A 72 19.08 17.56 -5.19
CA LEU A 72 17.73 17.97 -4.81
C LEU A 72 16.74 16.87 -5.24
N PRO A 73 15.80 16.45 -4.38
CA PRO A 73 14.68 15.64 -4.83
C PRO A 73 13.81 16.49 -5.77
N ALA A 74 13.66 16.04 -7.02
CA ALA A 74 12.83 16.70 -8.04
C ALA A 74 11.33 16.48 -7.81
N SER A 75 10.95 15.52 -6.97
CA SER A 75 9.55 15.19 -6.66
C SER A 75 9.39 14.51 -5.31
N GLY A 76 8.15 14.45 -4.81
CA GLY A 76 7.78 13.67 -3.63
C GLY A 76 8.06 12.18 -3.80
N ARG A 77 8.03 11.66 -5.04
CA ARG A 77 8.40 10.27 -5.33
C ARG A 77 9.87 9.99 -5.03
N GLU A 78 10.76 10.92 -5.33
CA GLU A 78 12.18 10.79 -4.99
C GLU A 78 12.42 10.86 -3.47
N LEU A 79 11.58 11.62 -2.74
CA LEU A 79 11.59 11.57 -1.27
C LEU A 79 11.16 10.20 -0.73
N VAL A 80 10.21 9.50 -1.37
CA VAL A 80 9.83 8.13 -0.96
C VAL A 80 11.03 7.18 -1.02
N LEU A 81 11.85 7.28 -2.08
CA LEU A 81 13.07 6.48 -2.23
C LEU A 81 14.11 6.79 -1.15
N GLY A 82 14.30 8.07 -0.82
CA GLY A 82 15.32 8.52 0.13
C GLY A 82 15.00 8.29 1.61
N ASP A 83 13.74 8.51 2.01
CA ASP A 83 13.38 8.58 3.44
C ASP A 83 12.53 7.40 3.96
N LEU A 84 11.74 6.74 3.09
CA LEU A 84 10.81 5.69 3.50
C LEU A 84 11.35 4.28 3.29
N ALA A 85 12.04 4.01 2.18
CA ALA A 85 12.54 2.67 1.86
C ALA A 85 13.56 2.11 2.87
N PRO A 86 14.58 2.88 3.32
CA PRO A 86 15.57 2.37 4.28
C PRO A 86 15.02 2.16 5.69
N ARG A 87 13.86 2.77 6.00
CA ARG A 87 13.21 2.76 7.32
C ARG A 87 11.95 1.91 7.37
N ALA A 88 11.64 1.16 6.31
CA ALA A 88 10.47 0.30 6.27
C ALA A 88 10.64 -0.88 7.27
N GLU A 89 10.16 -0.67 8.49
CA GLU A 89 10.19 -1.65 9.57
C GLU A 89 9.43 -2.93 9.18
N ARG A 90 9.83 -4.10 9.70
CA ARG A 90 9.12 -5.33 9.38
C ARG A 90 7.82 -5.38 10.18
N ILE A 91 6.72 -5.61 9.49
CA ILE A 91 5.41 -5.79 10.12
C ILE A 91 5.29 -7.23 10.65
N ALA A 92 4.89 -7.37 11.92
CA ALA A 92 4.51 -8.66 12.51
C ALA A 92 3.04 -8.97 12.20
N SER A 93 2.15 -7.98 12.25
CA SER A 93 0.74 -8.15 11.90
C SER A 93 0.09 -6.82 11.48
N ALA A 94 -1.04 -6.94 10.77
CA ALA A 94 -1.91 -5.83 10.40
C ALA A 94 -3.37 -6.26 10.58
N THR A 95 -4.11 -5.50 11.37
CA THR A 95 -5.48 -5.79 11.81
C THR A 95 -6.37 -4.57 11.63
N VAL A 96 -7.53 -4.75 11.04
CA VAL A 96 -8.52 -3.66 10.88
C VAL A 96 -9.13 -3.34 12.24
N LEU A 97 -8.98 -2.10 12.71
CA LEU A 97 -9.63 -1.61 13.92
C LEU A 97 -11.02 -1.05 13.63
N ARG A 98 -11.13 -0.30 12.52
CA ARG A 98 -12.35 0.38 12.08
C ARG A 98 -12.36 0.38 10.57
N GLU A 99 -13.51 0.11 9.97
CA GLU A 99 -13.71 0.19 8.51
C GLU A 99 -15.09 0.76 8.23
N SER A 100 -15.14 1.73 7.33
CA SER A 100 -16.33 2.26 6.69
C SER A 100 -16.24 2.00 5.19
N ARG A 101 -17.21 2.51 4.43
CA ARG A 101 -17.21 2.37 2.97
C ARG A 101 -15.94 2.96 2.33
N ASP A 102 -15.47 4.09 2.88
CA ASP A 102 -14.51 4.98 2.22
C ASP A 102 -13.22 5.18 3.04
N ALA A 103 -13.19 4.74 4.29
CA ALA A 103 -12.06 4.91 5.20
C ALA A 103 -11.85 3.68 6.08
N ALA A 104 -10.61 3.43 6.49
CA ALA A 104 -10.27 2.39 7.46
C ALA A 104 -9.13 2.85 8.37
N VAL A 105 -9.11 2.32 9.59
CA VAL A 105 -7.98 2.42 10.51
C VAL A 105 -7.44 1.02 10.74
N VAL A 106 -6.15 0.83 10.47
CA VAL A 106 -5.44 -0.44 10.60
C VAL A 106 -4.43 -0.32 11.73
N ALA A 107 -4.51 -1.22 12.71
CA ALA A 107 -3.45 -1.44 13.68
C ALA A 107 -2.33 -2.25 13.04
N VAL A 108 -1.12 -1.73 13.08
CA VAL A 108 0.08 -2.32 12.50
C VAL A 108 1.05 -2.61 13.63
N GLN A 109 1.25 -3.89 13.92
CA GLN A 109 2.27 -4.31 14.86
C GLN A 109 3.60 -4.46 14.11
N LEU A 110 4.61 -3.71 14.53
CA LEU A 110 5.98 -3.85 14.02
C LEU A 110 6.75 -4.89 14.84
N GLU A 111 7.67 -5.59 14.19
CA GLU A 111 8.58 -6.51 14.88
C GLU A 111 9.47 -5.74 15.86
N GLY A 112 9.50 -6.18 17.11
CA GLY A 112 10.30 -5.55 18.16
C GLY A 112 9.62 -4.39 18.91
N GLU A 113 8.48 -3.89 18.43
CA GLU A 113 7.70 -2.88 19.15
C GLU A 113 6.67 -3.50 20.09
N ARG A 114 6.38 -2.84 21.22
CA ARG A 114 5.41 -3.33 22.21
C ARG A 114 3.96 -2.93 21.90
N ALA A 115 3.76 -1.85 21.16
CA ALA A 115 2.45 -1.32 20.85
C ALA A 115 2.26 -1.20 19.33
N PRO A 116 1.06 -1.48 18.82
CA PRO A 116 0.77 -1.28 17.41
C PRO A 116 0.69 0.22 17.08
N ARG A 117 1.06 0.57 15.84
CA ARG A 117 0.84 1.89 15.28
C ARG A 117 -0.48 1.89 14.51
N GLU A 118 -1.26 2.97 14.63
CA GLU A 118 -2.47 3.14 13.83
C GLU A 118 -2.14 3.78 12.49
N VAL A 119 -2.67 3.20 11.41
CA VAL A 119 -2.54 3.72 10.06
C VAL A 119 -3.93 3.98 9.48
N THR A 120 -4.11 5.19 8.98
CA THR A 120 -5.32 5.58 8.24
C THR A 120 -5.19 5.14 6.78
N MET A 121 -6.28 4.59 6.24
CA MET A 121 -6.43 4.28 4.83
C MET A 121 -7.73 4.88 4.29
N VAL A 122 -7.71 5.29 3.02
CA VAL A 122 -8.88 5.81 2.30
C VAL A 122 -9.11 5.00 1.03
N ARG A 123 -10.37 4.91 0.58
CA ARG A 123 -10.72 4.23 -0.65
C ARG A 123 -10.81 5.25 -1.79
N GLU A 124 -9.86 5.17 -2.73
CA GLU A 124 -9.81 6.00 -3.94
C GLU A 124 -9.89 5.08 -5.16
N ASP A 125 -10.77 5.36 -6.12
CA ASP A 125 -11.00 4.52 -7.31
C ASP A 125 -11.24 3.04 -6.99
N GLY A 126 -11.97 2.77 -5.90
CA GLY A 126 -12.26 1.42 -5.44
C GLY A 126 -11.07 0.67 -4.83
N ARG A 127 -9.93 1.34 -4.61
CA ARG A 127 -8.72 0.76 -4.00
C ARG A 127 -8.38 1.45 -2.69
N TRP A 128 -7.92 0.67 -1.72
CA TRP A 128 -7.38 1.22 -0.49
C TRP A 128 -6.01 1.87 -0.74
N ARG A 129 -5.85 3.09 -0.21
CA ARG A 129 -4.64 3.90 -0.26
C ARG A 129 -4.21 4.30 1.13
N VAL A 130 -2.90 4.36 1.37
CA VAL A 130 -2.32 4.74 2.65
C VAL A 130 -2.32 6.26 2.79
N VAL A 131 -2.79 6.75 3.93
CA VAL A 131 -2.68 8.16 4.30
C VAL A 131 -1.43 8.36 5.16
N LEU A 132 -0.57 9.28 4.75
CA LEU A 132 0.62 9.63 5.53
C LEU A 132 0.28 10.59 6.67
N PRO A 133 0.92 10.44 7.85
CA PRO A 133 0.81 11.38 8.94
C PRO A 133 0.96 12.85 8.50
N GLY A 134 -0.08 13.64 8.80
CA GLY A 134 -0.15 15.06 8.43
C GLY A 134 -1.00 15.32 7.19
N ALA A 135 -1.15 14.33 6.31
CA ALA A 135 -2.10 14.41 5.20
C ALA A 135 -3.54 14.41 5.72
N GLU A 136 -3.86 13.90 6.91
CA GLU A 136 -5.23 13.98 7.45
C GLU A 136 -5.72 15.41 7.75
N ARG A 137 -4.83 16.37 8.06
CA ARG A 137 -5.24 17.67 8.68
C ARG A 137 -5.53 18.83 7.71
N SER A 138 -4.94 18.85 6.53
CA SER A 138 -5.10 19.90 5.49
C SER A 138 -6.53 20.08 4.90
N GLY A 139 -7.59 19.55 5.53
CA GLY A 139 -8.98 19.62 5.05
C GLY A 139 -9.85 20.64 5.80
N GLY A 140 -9.32 21.29 6.83
CA GLY A 140 -9.98 22.40 7.51
C GLY A 140 -9.30 23.71 7.10
N ARG A 141 -9.87 24.39 6.11
CA ARG A 141 -9.72 25.83 5.92
C ARG A 141 -11.09 26.46 6.12
#